data_AF-A0A0F3R9I1-F1
#
_entry.id   AF-A0A0F3R9I1-F1
#
_cell.length_a   1.000
_cell.length_b   1.000
_cell.length_c   1.000
_cell.angle_alpha   90.00
_cell.angle_beta   90.00
_cell.angle_gamma   90.00
#
_symmetry.space_group_name_H-M   'P 1'
#
loop_
_entity.id
_entity.type
_entity.pdbx_description
1 polymer ?
#
loop_
_entity_poly.entity_id
_entity_poly.type
_entity_poly.pdbx_seq_one_letter_code
_entity_poly.pdbx_strand_id
1 'polypeptide(L)' 'MDQASWSEEELNTYEKMIKTEMDNLAVEGQKIMDAEAKGEARGEARQKISIAKKMLAKNKPLDEIIDFTGLTEKEIEQLK' A
#
# COMPACT_ATOMS: atom_id res chain seq x y z
N MET A 1 -37.68 -7.94 -18.92
CA MET A 1 -38.32 -9.00 -18.11
C MET A 1 -38.37 -8.50 -16.68
N ASP A 2 -39.48 -8.75 -16.00
CA ASP A 2 -39.68 -8.39 -14.59
C ASP A 2 -39.05 -9.49 -13.71
N GLN A 3 -38.23 -9.14 -12.71
CA GLN A 3 -37.65 -10.12 -11.78
C GLN A 3 -38.73 -10.84 -10.97
N ALA A 4 -39.91 -10.23 -10.79
CA ALA A 4 -41.03 -10.84 -10.10
C ALA A 4 -41.63 -12.05 -10.84
N SER A 5 -41.28 -12.26 -12.12
CA SER A 5 -41.71 -13.43 -12.89
C SER A 5 -40.70 -14.57 -12.92
N TRP A 6 -39.58 -14.47 -12.19
CA TRP A 6 -38.56 -15.52 -12.14
C TRP A 6 -38.93 -16.65 -11.18
N SER A 7 -38.49 -17.86 -11.50
CA SER A 7 -38.52 -18.98 -10.57
C SER A 7 -37.53 -18.77 -9.42
N GLU A 8 -37.74 -19.49 -8.32
CA GLU A 8 -36.85 -19.45 -7.16
C GLU A 8 -35.41 -19.88 -7.52
N GLU A 9 -35.23 -20.83 -8.44
CA GLU A 9 -33.92 -21.27 -8.89
C GLU A 9 -33.18 -20.17 -9.67
N GLU A 10 -33.90 -19.45 -10.54
CA GLU A 10 -33.35 -18.32 -11.31
C GLU A 10 -32.97 -17.16 -10.38
N LEU A 11 -33.80 -16.84 -9.38
CA LEU A 11 -33.51 -15.84 -8.36
C LEU A 11 -32.28 -16.21 -7.52
N ASN A 12 -32.23 -17.44 -6.99
CA ASN A 12 -31.10 -17.93 -6.20
C ASN A 12 -29.79 -17.92 -7.00
N THR A 13 -29.86 -18.29 -8.29
CA THR A 13 -28.69 -18.25 -9.18
C THR A 13 -28.21 -16.82 -9.39
N TYR A 14 -29.13 -15.89 -9.68
CA TYR A 14 -28.81 -14.48 -9.85
C TYR A 14 -28.19 -13.87 -8.58
N GLU A 15 -28.80 -14.08 -7.41
CA GLU A 15 -28.28 -13.58 -6.14
C GLU A 15 -26.88 -14.12 -5.84
N LYS A 16 -26.64 -15.41 -6.10
CA LYS A 16 -25.33 -16.02 -5.93
C LYS A 16 -24.28 -15.41 -6.87
N MET A 17 -24.64 -15.11 -8.12
CA MET A 17 -23.75 -14.43 -9.06
C MET A 17 -23.39 -13.04 -8.57
N ILE A 18 -24.39 -12.25 -8.15
CA ILE A 18 -24.16 -10.90 -7.60
C ILE A 18 -23.28 -10.94 -6.37
N LYS A 19 -23.51 -11.88 -5.46
CA LYS A 19 -22.68 -12.05 -4.26
C LYS A 19 -21.23 -12.40 -4.62
N THR A 20 -21.05 -13.31 -5.57
CA THR A 20 -19.70 -13.71 -6.02
C THR A 20 -18.97 -12.52 -6.65
N GLU A 21 -19.66 -11.71 -7.45
CA GLU A 21 -19.10 -10.50 -8.05
C GLU A 21 -18.72 -9.48 -6.97
N MET A 22 -19.59 -9.25 -5.99
CA MET A 22 -19.32 -8.35 -4.85
C MET A 22 -18.12 -8.82 -4.03
N ASP A 23 -18.02 -10.12 -3.76
CA ASP A 23 -16.89 -10.71 -3.03
C ASP A 23 -15.58 -10.52 -3.83
N ASN A 24 -15.61 -10.71 -5.15
CA ASN A 24 -14.46 -10.49 -6.03
C ASN A 24 -14.04 -9.02 -6.04
N LEU A 25 -14.99 -8.08 -6.18
CA LEU A 25 -14.72 -6.65 -6.15
C LEU A 25 -14.12 -6.21 -4.80
N ALA A 26 -14.60 -6.75 -3.69
CA ALA A 26 -14.06 -6.47 -2.37
C ALA A 26 -12.60 -6.96 -2.25
N VAL A 27 -12.31 -8.16 -2.75
CA VAL A 27 -10.95 -8.72 -2.76
C VAL A 27 -10.01 -7.89 -3.65
N GLU A 28 -10.46 -7.46 -4.82
CA GLU A 28 -9.67 -6.59 -5.71
C GLU A 28 -9.42 -5.22 -5.09
N GLY A 29 -10.45 -4.60 -4.49
CA GLY A 29 -10.32 -3.35 -3.76
C GLY A 29 -9.30 -3.44 -2.63
N GLN A 30 -9.33 -4.52 -1.84
CA GLN A 30 -8.34 -4.73 -0.79
C GLN A 30 -6.92 -4.89 -1.34
N LYS A 31 -6.74 -5.62 -2.43
CA LYS A 31 -5.42 -5.78 -3.07
C LYS A 31 -4.85 -4.46 -3.55
N ILE A 32 -5.70 -3.57 -4.10
CA ILE A 32 -5.28 -2.23 -4.54
C ILE A 32 -4.86 -1.40 -3.34
N MET A 33 -5.69 -1.33 -2.29
CA MET A 33 -5.35 -0.59 -1.07
C MET A 33 -4.04 -1.09 -0.43
N ASP A 34 -3.84 -2.40 -0.35
CA ASP A 34 -2.60 -3.00 0.15
C ASP A 34 -1.39 -2.64 -0.72
N ALA A 35 -1.58 -2.61 -2.04
CA ALA A 35 -0.52 -2.27 -2.99
C ALA A 35 -0.12 -0.79 -2.89
N GLU A 36 -1.10 0.11 -2.77
CA GLU A 36 -0.90 1.54 -2.58
C GLU A 36 -0.18 1.83 -1.26
N ALA A 37 -0.66 1.26 -0.13
CA ALA A 37 -0.03 1.42 1.17
C ALA A 37 1.43 0.91 1.18
N LYS A 38 1.69 -0.25 0.55
CA LYS A 38 3.07 -0.76 0.37
C LYS A 38 3.91 0.14 -0.53
N GLY A 39 3.31 0.73 -1.56
CA GLY A 39 3.97 1.67 -2.46
C GLY A 39 4.40 2.94 -1.73
N GLU A 40 3.50 3.53 -0.96
CA GLU A 40 3.73 4.73 -0.15
C GLU A 40 4.84 4.49 0.89
N ALA A 41 4.72 3.43 1.70
CA ALA A 41 5.74 3.09 2.69
C ALA A 41 7.13 2.88 2.07
N ARG A 42 7.20 2.22 0.89
CA ARG A 42 8.47 2.07 0.15
C ARG A 42 8.98 3.40 -0.39
N GLY A 43 8.10 4.29 -0.85
CA GLY A 43 8.43 5.63 -1.33
C GLY A 43 9.04 6.48 -0.22
N GLU A 44 8.37 6.56 0.93
CA GLU A 44 8.87 7.28 2.10
C GLU A 44 10.23 6.77 2.57
N ALA A 45 10.39 5.44 2.69
CA ALA A 45 11.66 4.84 3.06
C ALA A 45 12.79 5.19 2.07
N ARG A 46 12.52 5.12 0.76
CA ARG A 46 13.48 5.52 -0.28
C ARG A 46 13.84 7.00 -0.21
N GLN A 47 12.86 7.86 0.08
CA GLN A 47 13.10 9.30 0.23
C GLN A 47 14.00 9.58 1.43
N LYS A 48 13.73 8.99 2.60
CA LYS A 48 14.58 9.11 3.81
C LYS A 48 16.03 8.72 3.51
N ILE A 49 16.22 7.57 2.86
CA ILE A 49 17.55 7.10 2.43
C ILE A 49 18.22 8.08 1.45
N SER A 50 17.47 8.60 0.47
CA SER A 50 18.01 9.54 -0.52
C SER A 50 18.49 10.85 0.14
N ILE A 51 17.72 11.38 1.09
CA ILE A 51 18.07 12.57 1.85
C ILE A 51 19.32 12.29 2.70
N ALA A 52 19.34 11.20 3.45
CA ALA A 52 20.49 10.81 4.28
C ALA A 52 21.78 10.71 3.45
N LYS A 53 21.74 10.05 2.27
CA LYS A 53 22.89 9.96 1.37
C LYS A 53 23.38 11.33 0.89
N LYS A 54 22.47 12.25 0.55
CA LYS A 54 22.83 13.61 0.13
C LYS A 54 23.45 14.41 1.28
N MET A 55 22.98 14.22 2.51
CA MET A 55 23.52 14.88 3.70
C MET A 55 24.90 14.32 4.06
N LEU A 56 25.08 12.99 4.02
CA LEU A 56 26.38 12.34 4.18
C LEU A 56 27.40 12.86 3.15
N ALA A 57 27.01 12.97 1.87
CA ALA A 57 27.87 13.53 0.82
C ALA A 57 28.26 14.99 1.07
N LYS A 58 27.49 15.72 1.88
CA LYS A 58 27.77 17.09 2.32
C LYS A 58 28.48 17.15 3.67
N ASN A 59 28.96 16.02 4.19
CA ASN A 59 29.61 15.87 5.50
C ASN A 59 28.76 16.43 6.64
N LYS A 60 27.44 16.24 6.58
CA LYS A 60 26.54 16.66 7.65
C LYS A 60 26.76 15.80 8.91
N PRO A 61 26.66 16.39 10.11
CA PRO A 61 26.69 15.67 11.37
C PRO A 61 25.67 14.54 11.43
N LEU A 62 26.02 13.45 12.14
CA LEU A 62 25.18 12.25 12.21
C LEU A 62 23.86 12.50 12.95
N ASP A 63 23.92 13.25 14.05
CA ASP A 63 22.76 13.73 14.82
C ASP A 63 21.79 14.53 13.93
N GLU A 64 22.30 15.46 13.10
CA GLU A 64 21.48 16.21 12.15
C GLU A 64 20.79 15.27 11.14
N ILE A 65 21.50 14.25 10.63
CA ILE A 65 20.90 13.28 9.69
C ILE A 65 19.80 12.46 10.36
N ILE A 66 20.01 12.03 11.60
CA ILE A 66 19.02 11.28 12.39
C ILE A 66 17.76 12.15 12.57
N ASP A 67 17.92 13.40 13.00
CA ASP A 67 16.80 14.32 13.24
C ASP A 67 15.96 14.58 11.98
N PHE A 68 16.59 14.82 10.83
CA PHE A 68 15.87 15.12 9.60
C PHE A 68 15.26 13.92 8.91
N THR A 69 15.83 12.72 9.06
CA THR A 69 15.39 11.53 8.31
C THR A 69 14.61 10.53 9.17
N GLY A 70 14.79 10.59 10.49
CA GLY A 70 14.28 9.60 11.45
C GLY A 70 14.94 8.23 11.31
N LEU A 71 16.04 8.12 10.55
CA LEU A 71 16.84 6.89 10.46
C LEU A 71 17.71 6.75 11.71
N THR A 72 17.94 5.52 12.13
CA THR A 72 18.88 5.20 13.22
C THR A 72 20.32 5.35 12.76
N GLU A 73 21.24 5.54 13.71
CA GLU A 73 22.69 5.52 13.44
C GLU A 73 23.12 4.28 12.65
N LYS A 74 22.65 3.10 13.06
CA LYS A 74 22.95 1.83 12.39
C LYS A 74 22.47 1.81 10.93
N GLU A 75 21.28 2.33 10.65
CA GLU A 75 20.77 2.43 9.27
C GLU A 75 21.60 3.40 8.44
N ILE A 76 22.00 4.54 9.01
CA ILE A 76 22.83 5.55 8.33
C ILE A 76 24.24 5.00 8.05
N GLU A 77 24.82 4.24 8.98
CA GLU A 77 26.11 3.56 8.78
C GLU A 77 26.09 2.58 7.60
N GLN A 78 24.97 1.89 7.38
CA GLN A 78 24.78 1.00 6.24
C GLN A 78 24.65 1.73 4.89
N LEU A 79 24.51 3.06 4.88
CA LEU A 79 24.42 3.86 3.66
C LEU A 79 25.76 4.38 3.15
N LYS A 80 26.82 4.29 3.97
CA LYS A 80 28.20 4.69 3.63
C LYS A 80 28.86 3.65 2.73
#